data_AF-A0A7X7HAH7-F1
#
_entry.id   AF-A0A7X7HAH7-F1
#
_cell.length_a   1.000
_cell.length_b   1.000
_cell.length_c   1.000
_cell.angle_alpha   90.00
_cell.angle_beta   90.00
_cell.angle_gamma   90.00
#
_symmetry.space_group_name_H-M   'P 1'
#
loop_
_entity.id
_entity.type
_entity.pdbx_description
1 polymer ?
#
loop_
_entity_poly.entity_id
_entity_poly.type
_entity_poly.pdbx_seq_one_letter_code
_entity_poly.pdbx_strand_id
1 'polypeptide(L)' 'MKKLAIVAIFFGLLALIGISFISAKSQDIESSLKTWGFVVLGYLGVISFAWGWMKIFRKK' A
#
# COMPACT_ATOMS: atom_id res chain seq x y z
N MET A 1 3.32 -18.92 6.80
CA MET A 1 2.46 -18.32 5.76
C MET A 1 1.47 -17.30 6.30
N LYS A 2 0.59 -17.63 7.28
CA LYS A 2 -0.40 -16.66 7.81
C LYS A 2 0.24 -15.39 8.42
N LYS A 3 1.36 -15.53 9.15
CA LYS A 3 2.12 -14.37 9.69
C LYS A 3 2.59 -13.41 8.58
N LEU A 4 3.17 -13.95 7.50
CA LEU A 4 3.60 -13.17 6.33
C LEU A 4 2.42 -12.46 5.64
N ALA A 5 1.26 -13.11 5.57
CA ALA A 5 0.06 -12.51 5.02
C ALA A 5 -0.45 -11.33 5.87
N ILE A 6 -0.40 -11.45 7.21
CA ILE A 6 -0.73 -10.35 8.12
C ILE A 6 0.24 -9.17 7.94
N VAL A 7 1.55 -9.45 7.83
CA VAL A 7 2.56 -8.40 7.56
C VAL A 7 2.29 -7.70 6.24
N ALA A 8 1.92 -8.43 5.18
CA ALA A 8 1.57 -7.85 3.88
C ALA A 8 0.33 -6.96 3.94
N ILE A 9 -0.68 -7.33 4.75
CA ILE A 9 -1.86 -6.48 5.00
C ILE A 9 -1.44 -5.20 5.72
N PHE A 10 -0.64 -5.29 6.79
CA PHE A 10 -0.15 -4.12 7.51
C PHE A 10 0.68 -3.20 6.60
N PHE A 11 1.53 -3.76 5.75
CA PHE A 11 2.29 -2.99 4.76
C PHE A 11 1.36 -2.25 3.79
N GLY A 12 0.31 -2.91 3.30
CA GLY A 12 -0.71 -2.27 2.46
C GLY A 12 -1.45 -1.14 3.15
N LEU A 13 -1.79 -1.29 4.44
CA LEU A 13 -2.40 -0.23 5.24
C LEU A 13 -1.44 0.95 5.47
N LEU A 14 -0.16 0.69 5.72
CA LEU A 14 0.86 1.74 5.82
C LEU A 14 1.04 2.50 4.50
N ALA A 15 1.04 1.78 3.38
CA ALA A 15 1.10 2.40 2.05
C ALA A 15 -0.12 3.31 1.81
N LEU A 16 -1.31 2.90 2.24
CA LEU A 16 -2.51 3.75 2.19
C LEU A 16 -2.33 5.03 3.00
N ILE A 17 -1.80 4.95 4.22
CA ILE A 17 -1.50 6.13 5.05
C ILE A 17 -0.50 7.04 4.33
N GLY A 18 0.55 6.47 3.72
CA GLY A 18 1.54 7.22 2.94
C GLY A 18 0.91 7.97 1.77
N ILE A 19 0.02 7.32 1.01
CA ILE A 19 -0.74 7.93 -0.08
C ILE A 19 -1.62 9.07 0.43
N SER A 20 -2.33 8.87 1.55
CA SER A 20 -3.14 9.91 2.17
C SER A 20 -2.30 11.12 2.58
N PHE A 21 -1.10 10.89 3.12
CA PHE A 21 -0.18 11.97 3.48
C PHE A 21 0.34 12.75 2.26
N ILE A 22 0.77 12.04 1.22
CA ILE A 22 1.20 12.65 -0.05
C ILE A 22 0.06 13.46 -0.67
N SER A 23 -1.17 12.94 -0.60
CA SER A 23 -2.36 13.65 -1.07
C SER A 23 -2.62 14.94 -0.28
N ALA A 24 -2.54 14.88 1.05
CA ALA A 24 -2.73 16.03 1.94
C ALA A 24 -1.67 17.13 1.75
N LYS A 25 -0.44 16.76 1.35
CA LYS A 25 0.67 17.68 1.08
C LYS A 25 0.94 17.91 -0.40
N SER A 26 0.00 17.52 -1.27
CA SER A 26 0.21 17.48 -2.72
C SER A 26 0.50 18.83 -3.38
N GLN A 27 0.18 19.95 -2.72
CA GLN A 27 0.47 21.31 -3.19
C GLN A 27 1.93 21.71 -2.98
N ASP A 28 2.59 21.15 -1.96
CA ASP A 28 3.97 21.49 -1.56
C ASP A 28 5.01 20.50 -2.11
N ILE A 29 4.56 19.38 -2.68
CA ILE A 29 5.43 18.29 -3.15
C ILE A 29 5.67 18.41 -4.67
N GLU A 30 6.93 18.22 -5.07
CA GLU A 30 7.33 18.19 -6.48
C GLU A 30 6.51 17.16 -7.28
N SER A 31 6.09 17.54 -8.49
CA SER A 31 5.20 16.73 -9.34
C SER A 31 5.71 15.31 -9.60
N SER A 32 7.03 15.15 -9.78
CA SER A 32 7.71 13.87 -9.99
C SER A 32 7.59 12.96 -8.76
N LEU A 33 7.90 13.48 -7.57
CA LEU A 33 7.81 12.75 -6.30
C LEU A 33 6.37 12.33 -5.98
N LYS A 34 5.40 13.19 -6.27
CA LYS A 34 3.98 12.89 -6.12
C LYS A 34 3.57 11.70 -7.01
N THR A 35 3.95 11.74 -8.29
CA THR A 35 3.63 10.70 -9.26
C THR A 35 4.24 9.37 -8.87
N TRP A 36 5.55 9.35 -8.59
CA TRP A 36 6.25 8.13 -8.17
C TRP A 36 5.72 7.61 -6.84
N GLY A 37 5.44 8.49 -5.88
CA GLY A 37 4.84 8.14 -4.60
C GLY A 37 3.49 7.45 -4.76
N PHE A 38 2.58 8.01 -5.57
CA PHE A 38 1.28 7.41 -5.82
C PHE A 38 1.37 6.09 -6.59
N VAL A 39 2.22 6.01 -7.62
CA VAL A 39 2.39 4.78 -8.41
C VAL A 39 3.00 3.68 -7.54
N VAL A 40 4.13 3.94 -6.89
CA VAL A 40 4.85 2.93 -6.12
C VAL A 40 4.04 2.50 -4.89
N LEU A 41 3.59 3.44 -4.05
CA LEU A 41 2.82 3.10 -2.86
C LEU A 41 1.43 2.56 -3.21
N GLY A 42 0.80 3.10 -4.25
CA GLY A 42 -0.51 2.65 -4.70
C GLY A 42 -0.49 1.21 -5.18
N TYR A 43 0.32 0.91 -6.20
CA TYR A 43 0.38 -0.44 -6.75
C TYR A 43 0.95 -1.44 -5.74
N LEU A 44 2.08 -1.14 -5.08
CA LEU A 44 2.67 -2.08 -4.12
C LEU A 44 1.80 -2.29 -2.89
N GLY A 45 1.15 -1.23 -2.40
CA GLY A 45 0.24 -1.28 -1.27
C GLY A 45 -0.97 -2.16 -1.56
N VAL A 46 -1.63 -1.92 -2.71
CA VAL A 46 -2.80 -2.69 -3.13
C VAL A 46 -2.44 -4.16 -3.39
N ILE A 47 -1.34 -4.43 -4.10
CA ILE A 47 -0.87 -5.80 -4.39
C ILE A 47 -0.58 -6.54 -3.08
N SER A 48 0.14 -5.92 -2.14
CA SER A 48 0.49 -6.53 -0.85
C SER A 48 -0.75 -6.81 -0.01
N PHE A 49 -1.67 -5.85 0.05
CA PHE A 49 -2.93 -6.00 0.78
C PHE A 49 -3.78 -7.13 0.20
N ALA A 50 -3.98 -7.12 -1.12
CA ALA A 50 -4.77 -8.14 -1.82
C ALA A 50 -4.17 -9.54 -1.67
N TRP A 51 -2.85 -9.68 -1.84
CA TRP A 51 -2.15 -10.94 -1.63
C TRP A 51 -2.29 -11.45 -0.19
N GLY A 52 -2.11 -10.57 0.79
CA GLY A 52 -2.27 -10.91 2.20
C GLY A 52 -3.69 -11.41 2.51
N TRP A 53 -4.72 -10.69 2.03
CA TRP A 53 -6.12 -11.10 2.16
C TRP A 53 -6.40 -12.45 1.50
N MET A 54 -6.03 -12.60 0.22
CA MET A 54 -6.20 -13.86 -0.49
C MET A 54 -5.54 -15.02 0.26
N LYS A 55 -4.36 -14.81 0.85
CA LYS A 55 -3.63 -15.89 1.53
C LYS A 55 -4.21 -16.26 2.90
N ILE A 56 -4.82 -15.32 3.63
CA ILE A 56 -5.50 -15.59 4.89
C ILE A 56 -6.80 -16.38 4.65
N PHE A 57 -7.56 -15.97 3.64
CA PHE A 57 -8.91 -16.49 3.40
C PHE A 57 -8.99 -17.57 2.31
N ARG A 58 -7.86 -17.99 1.74
CA ARG A 58 -7.83 -19.12 0.80
C ARG A 58 -8.37 -20.36 1.50
N LYS A 59 -9.61 -20.77 1.17
CA LYS A 59 -10.12 -22.10 1.52
C LYS A 59 -9.20 -23.13 0.88
N LYS A 60 -8.87 -24.16 1.67
CA LYS A 60 -7.90 -25.20 1.30
C LYS A 60 -8.36 -25.98 0.09
#